data_AF-A0A7J8JCH1-F1
#
_entry.id   AF-A0A7J8JCH1-F1
#
_cell.length_a   1.000
_cell.length_b   1.000
_cell.length_c   1.000
_cell.angle_alpha   90.00
_cell.angle_beta   90.00
_cell.angle_gamma   90.00
#
_symmetry.space_group_name_H-M   'P 1'
#
loop_
_entity.id
_entity.type
_entity.pdbx_description
1 polymer ?
#
loop_
_entity_poly.entity_id
_entity_poly.type
_entity_poly.pdbx_seq_one_letter_code
_entity_poly.pdbx_strand_id
1 'polypeptide(L)'
;MLALGQNHFIGFVNDSVTKSIVALRLTVVVKASTCVPGAGQASDVECSGKGRCTTKPSEATFSCTCEEPYVGAFCEEFDACRRKPCLNNASCVDAKEPRDGGNFTCVCLAGYTGELCQSKIDYCILDSCRNGATCISNLSGFTCQCPEGYFGSTCEEKVDPCASSPCQNNATCFADGVRFSCGCSAGFTGPTCAQLVDFCALSPCAHGTCRSVGTSYKCLCDPGYHGLYCEEEYNECLSAPCLNAATCRDLVNGYECVCLAEYKGAHCESYKDPCANVSCLHGGTCDSEGLNGTCVCAPGFTGEECDIDINECDSNPCHHAGTCLDQPNGYTCHCPHGWVGANCEIHLQWKSGHMAESLTNMPRHSLYVIIGALCVAFVLMLIILIVGICRISRIEYQGSSRPAYEEFYSCRSIDSELSNALASIRHARWARFGKKPRPAMYDVTPIAYEDYSPDDKPLVTLIKTKDL
;
A
#
# COMPACT_ATOMS: atom_id res chain seq x y z
N MET A 1 -88.78 -96.54 -21.68
CA MET A 1 -87.87 -95.38 -21.49
C MET A 1 -88.48 -94.20 -22.22
N LEU A 2 -88.32 -92.98 -21.71
CA LEU A 2 -88.76 -91.77 -22.43
C LEU A 2 -87.70 -91.34 -23.45
N ALA A 3 -88.13 -90.71 -24.54
CA ALA A 3 -87.22 -90.19 -25.55
C ALA A 3 -86.49 -88.94 -25.01
N LEU A 4 -85.27 -88.70 -25.50
CA LEU A 4 -84.55 -87.46 -25.21
C LEU A 4 -85.31 -86.25 -25.82
N GLY A 5 -85.40 -85.17 -25.07
CA GLY A 5 -86.16 -83.96 -25.44
C GLY A 5 -87.44 -83.77 -24.62
N GLN A 6 -88.37 -82.97 -25.13
CA GLN A 6 -89.66 -82.72 -24.47
C GLN A 6 -90.64 -83.84 -24.79
N ASN A 7 -91.07 -84.56 -23.75
CA ASN A 7 -92.16 -85.53 -23.84
C ASN A 7 -93.42 -84.87 -23.30
N HIS A 8 -94.54 -84.99 -24.01
CA HIS A 8 -95.83 -84.49 -23.55
C HIS A 8 -96.76 -85.67 -23.24
N PHE A 9 -97.29 -85.69 -22.03
CA PHE A 9 -98.35 -86.60 -21.62
C PHE A 9 -99.64 -85.81 -21.49
N ILE A 10 -100.73 -86.34 -22.03
CA ILE A 10 -102.06 -85.75 -21.88
C ILE A 10 -102.92 -86.76 -21.15
N GLY A 11 -103.18 -86.49 -19.87
CA GLY A 11 -104.09 -87.27 -19.05
C GLY A 11 -105.49 -86.69 -19.15
N PHE A 12 -106.48 -87.48 -19.58
CA PHE A 12 -107.87 -87.08 -19.60
C PHE A 12 -108.56 -87.56 -18.33
N VAL A 13 -109.01 -86.63 -17.49
CA VAL A 13 -109.85 -86.91 -16.33
C VAL A 13 -111.29 -86.66 -16.73
N ASN A 14 -112.13 -87.67 -16.57
CA ASN A 14 -113.53 -87.65 -17.00
C ASN A 14 -114.41 -87.57 -15.75
N ASP A 15 -115.02 -86.40 -15.50
CA ASP A 15 -115.90 -86.23 -14.34
C ASP A 15 -117.27 -86.84 -14.63
N SER A 16 -117.60 -87.90 -13.88
CA SER A 16 -118.84 -88.65 -14.02
C SER A 16 -120.09 -87.87 -13.58
N VAL A 17 -119.94 -86.76 -12.86
CA VAL A 17 -121.06 -85.91 -12.42
C VAL A 17 -121.39 -84.83 -13.44
N THR A 18 -120.39 -84.13 -14.00
CA THR A 18 -120.60 -83.04 -14.97
C THR A 18 -120.49 -83.44 -16.45
N LYS A 19 -120.15 -84.70 -16.76
CA LYS A 19 -119.86 -85.19 -18.13
C LYS A 19 -118.81 -84.35 -18.89
N SER A 20 -117.92 -83.71 -18.15
CA SER A 20 -116.86 -82.86 -18.71
C SER A 20 -115.52 -83.59 -18.69
N ILE A 21 -114.80 -83.57 -19.82
CA ILE A 21 -113.45 -84.11 -19.94
C ILE A 21 -112.45 -82.97 -19.75
N VAL A 22 -111.60 -83.07 -18.73
CA VAL A 22 -110.49 -82.14 -18.48
C VAL A 22 -109.18 -82.82 -18.89
N ALA A 23 -108.39 -82.17 -19.74
CA ALA A 23 -107.11 -82.67 -20.22
C ALA A 23 -105.94 -81.98 -19.51
N LEU A 24 -105.18 -82.73 -18.72
CA LEU A 24 -103.94 -82.25 -18.10
C LEU A 24 -102.75 -82.56 -19.03
N ARG A 25 -102.14 -81.54 -19.63
CA ARG A 25 -100.88 -81.68 -20.40
C ARG A 25 -99.67 -81.53 -19.47
N LEU A 26 -99.09 -82.65 -19.06
CA LEU A 26 -97.79 -82.68 -18.38
C LEU A 26 -96.67 -82.65 -19.41
N THR A 27 -95.73 -81.70 -19.29
CA THR A 27 -94.52 -81.67 -20.13
C THR A 27 -93.32 -82.11 -19.30
N VAL A 28 -92.71 -83.23 -19.68
CA VAL A 28 -91.55 -83.83 -19.02
C VAL A 28 -90.36 -83.77 -19.97
N VAL A 29 -89.36 -82.95 -19.63
CA VAL A 29 -88.15 -82.80 -20.44
C VAL A 29 -87.10 -83.79 -19.95
N VAL A 30 -86.72 -84.74 -20.80
CA VAL A 30 -85.71 -85.76 -20.48
C VAL A 30 -84.41 -85.38 -21.20
N LYS A 31 -83.36 -85.12 -20.42
CA LYS A 31 -82.01 -84.81 -20.92
C LYS A 31 -81.08 -86.00 -20.66
N ALA A 32 -80.01 -86.11 -21.45
CA ALA A 32 -78.94 -87.05 -21.17
C ALA A 32 -78.16 -86.57 -19.94
N SER A 33 -78.04 -87.41 -18.90
CA SER A 33 -77.04 -87.21 -17.86
C SER A 33 -75.74 -87.84 -18.34
N THR A 34 -74.71 -87.02 -18.53
CA THR A 34 -73.37 -87.46 -18.94
C THR A 34 -72.47 -87.79 -17.76
N CYS A 35 -72.71 -87.21 -16.58
CA CYS A 35 -72.14 -87.72 -15.33
C CYS A 35 -72.98 -88.93 -14.86
N VAL A 36 -72.31 -90.05 -14.57
CA VAL A 36 -72.94 -91.22 -13.94
C VAL A 36 -72.71 -91.14 -12.42
N PRO A 37 -73.75 -91.05 -11.58
CA PRO A 37 -73.56 -91.05 -10.13
C PRO A 37 -73.10 -92.44 -9.66
N GLY A 38 -71.78 -92.62 -9.55
CA GLY A 38 -71.15 -93.82 -9.01
C GLY A 38 -71.56 -94.09 -7.57
N ALA A 39 -72.01 -95.31 -7.30
CA ALA A 39 -72.38 -95.75 -5.96
C ALA A 39 -71.12 -96.01 -5.11
N GLY A 40 -70.62 -94.96 -4.45
CA GLY A 40 -69.56 -95.04 -3.45
C GLY A 40 -68.17 -94.66 -3.96
N GLN A 41 -67.63 -93.60 -3.37
CA GLN A 41 -66.21 -93.18 -3.35
C GLN A 41 -65.41 -93.19 -4.67
N ALA A 42 -65.28 -91.99 -5.23
CA ALA A 42 -64.07 -91.51 -5.92
C ALA A 42 -63.64 -92.21 -7.21
N SER A 43 -64.55 -92.31 -8.20
CA SER A 43 -64.17 -92.23 -9.61
C SER A 43 -65.34 -91.82 -10.51
N ASP A 44 -65.57 -90.51 -10.67
CA ASP A 44 -66.16 -90.01 -11.91
C ASP A 44 -65.11 -90.25 -13.01
N VAL A 45 -65.29 -91.31 -13.80
CA VAL A 45 -64.33 -91.75 -14.83
C VAL A 45 -64.14 -90.66 -15.88
N GLU A 46 -65.21 -89.90 -16.12
CA GLU A 46 -65.29 -88.72 -16.97
C GLU A 46 -64.37 -87.56 -16.52
N CYS A 47 -63.96 -87.54 -15.24
CA CYS A 47 -63.03 -86.56 -14.67
C CYS A 47 -61.74 -87.23 -14.15
N SER A 48 -61.30 -88.30 -14.82
CA SER A 48 -60.08 -89.08 -14.52
C SER A 48 -60.02 -89.65 -13.10
N GLY A 49 -61.14 -89.65 -12.35
CA GLY A 49 -61.17 -89.93 -10.92
C GLY A 49 -60.42 -88.91 -10.04
N LYS A 50 -60.08 -87.72 -10.56
CA LYS A 50 -59.32 -86.65 -9.89
C LYS A 50 -60.09 -85.33 -9.76
N GLY A 51 -61.39 -85.40 -9.98
CA GLY A 51 -62.32 -84.29 -9.87
C GLY A 51 -63.75 -84.79 -9.81
N ARG A 52 -64.67 -83.86 -9.53
CA ARG A 52 -66.09 -84.10 -9.47
C ARG A 52 -66.77 -83.63 -10.75
N CYS A 53 -67.53 -84.52 -11.38
CA CYS A 53 -68.33 -84.25 -12.56
C CYS A 53 -69.57 -83.42 -12.18
N THR A 54 -69.82 -82.35 -12.93
CA THR A 54 -70.98 -81.48 -12.74
C THR A 54 -71.69 -81.23 -14.07
N THR A 55 -73.02 -81.30 -14.07
CA THR A 55 -73.87 -80.99 -15.23
C THR A 55 -74.76 -79.81 -14.88
N LYS A 56 -74.65 -78.71 -15.65
CA LYS A 56 -75.52 -77.54 -15.46
C LYS A 56 -76.85 -77.75 -16.19
N PRO A 57 -78.01 -77.33 -15.62
CA PRO A 57 -79.32 -77.52 -16.28
C PRO A 57 -79.46 -76.87 -17.66
N SER A 58 -78.62 -75.88 -17.98
CA SER A 58 -78.59 -75.12 -19.24
C SER A 58 -77.67 -75.70 -20.31
N GLU A 59 -76.71 -76.55 -19.95
CA GLU A 59 -75.64 -77.01 -20.84
C GLU A 59 -75.91 -78.46 -21.32
N ALA A 60 -75.42 -78.81 -22.51
CA ALA A 60 -75.56 -80.16 -23.09
C ALA A 60 -74.36 -81.07 -22.77
N THR A 61 -73.38 -80.54 -22.05
CA THR A 61 -72.08 -81.15 -21.73
C THR A 61 -71.87 -81.16 -20.22
N PHE A 62 -70.96 -82.02 -19.73
CA PHE A 62 -70.50 -81.99 -18.35
C PHE A 62 -69.27 -81.06 -18.21
N SER A 63 -69.00 -80.62 -16.99
CA SER A 63 -67.78 -79.90 -16.60
C SER A 63 -67.17 -80.54 -15.36
N CYS A 64 -65.86 -80.79 -15.39
CA CYS A 64 -65.13 -81.32 -14.25
C CYS A 64 -64.68 -80.19 -13.31
N THR A 65 -64.87 -80.39 -12.01
CA THR A 65 -64.27 -79.57 -10.95
C THR A 65 -63.14 -80.37 -10.31
N CYS A 66 -61.90 -80.05 -10.67
CA CYS A 66 -60.72 -80.81 -10.26
C CYS A 66 -60.36 -80.59 -8.79
N GLU A 67 -59.85 -81.63 -8.14
CA GLU A 67 -59.28 -81.55 -6.79
C GLU A 67 -57.83 -81.04 -6.87
N GLU A 68 -57.39 -80.19 -5.95
CA GLU A 68 -56.03 -79.64 -6.03
C GLU A 68 -54.98 -80.73 -5.72
N PRO A 69 -54.04 -81.02 -6.66
CA PRO A 69 -53.46 -80.07 -7.60
C PRO A 69 -53.69 -80.42 -9.09
N TYR A 70 -54.79 -81.09 -9.42
CA TYR A 70 -55.10 -81.51 -10.79
C TYR A 70 -55.70 -80.37 -11.63
N VAL A 71 -55.36 -80.34 -12.91
CA VAL A 71 -55.81 -79.37 -13.93
C VAL A 71 -56.13 -80.08 -15.25
N GLY A 72 -56.57 -79.33 -16.26
CA GLY A 72 -57.09 -79.87 -17.52
C GLY A 72 -58.62 -79.89 -17.60
N ALA A 73 -59.17 -80.31 -18.73
CA ALA A 73 -60.62 -80.31 -18.96
C ALA A 73 -61.33 -81.49 -18.27
N PHE A 74 -60.58 -82.56 -18.02
CA PHE A 74 -60.98 -83.83 -17.43
C PHE A 74 -60.12 -84.19 -16.19
N CYS A 75 -59.43 -83.21 -15.60
CA CYS A 75 -58.52 -83.39 -14.46
C CYS A 75 -57.38 -84.40 -14.74
N GLU A 76 -56.92 -84.40 -15.99
CA GLU A 76 -55.97 -85.34 -16.57
C GLU A 76 -54.50 -84.94 -16.38
N GLU A 77 -54.22 -83.65 -16.09
CA GLU A 77 -52.88 -83.12 -15.82
C GLU A 77 -52.70 -82.86 -14.32
N PHE A 78 -51.48 -83.05 -13.81
CA PHE A 78 -51.08 -82.65 -12.45
C PHE A 78 -50.22 -81.39 -12.58
N ASP A 79 -50.54 -80.32 -11.85
CA ASP A 79 -49.78 -79.06 -11.83
C ASP A 79 -49.26 -78.83 -10.40
N ALA A 80 -47.99 -79.15 -10.16
CA ALA A 80 -47.37 -79.00 -8.85
C ALA A 80 -47.37 -77.55 -8.35
N CYS A 81 -47.40 -76.57 -9.26
CA CYS A 81 -47.41 -75.15 -8.94
C CYS A 81 -48.76 -74.65 -8.42
N ARG A 82 -49.84 -75.41 -8.57
CA ARG A 82 -51.19 -75.02 -8.11
C ARG A 82 -51.24 -74.69 -6.62
N ARG A 83 -50.46 -75.39 -5.80
CA ARG A 83 -50.36 -75.19 -4.33
C ARG A 83 -49.45 -74.03 -3.91
N LYS A 84 -48.86 -73.30 -4.87
CA LYS A 84 -47.87 -72.22 -4.65
C LYS A 84 -46.73 -72.62 -3.70
N PRO A 85 -45.96 -73.68 -4.02
CA PRO A 85 -44.91 -74.18 -3.14
C PRO A 85 -43.72 -73.21 -2.98
N CYS A 86 -43.49 -72.34 -3.97
CA CYS A 86 -42.39 -71.37 -3.96
C CYS A 86 -42.70 -70.17 -3.05
N LEU A 87 -41.77 -69.84 -2.15
CA LEU A 87 -41.88 -68.73 -1.20
C LEU A 87 -41.35 -67.42 -1.79
N ASN A 88 -41.51 -66.32 -1.05
CA ASN A 88 -40.98 -65.00 -1.38
C ASN A 88 -41.37 -64.48 -2.78
N ASN A 89 -42.58 -64.83 -3.25
CA ASN A 89 -43.13 -64.45 -4.55
C ASN A 89 -42.31 -64.98 -5.76
N ALA A 90 -41.54 -66.05 -5.58
CA ALA A 90 -40.80 -66.72 -6.64
C ALA A 90 -41.72 -67.43 -7.65
N SER A 91 -41.26 -67.53 -8.90
CA SER A 91 -42.02 -68.14 -9.99
C SER A 91 -41.89 -69.65 -9.96
N CYS A 92 -43.00 -70.37 -9.88
CA CYS A 92 -43.01 -71.83 -9.97
C CYS A 92 -43.06 -72.29 -11.43
N VAL A 93 -42.22 -73.26 -11.79
CA VAL A 93 -42.23 -73.92 -13.10
C VAL A 93 -42.47 -75.42 -12.87
N ASP A 94 -43.58 -75.91 -13.39
CA ASP A 94 -43.93 -77.33 -13.37
C ASP A 94 -43.01 -78.11 -14.32
N ALA A 95 -42.33 -79.14 -13.80
CA ALA A 95 -41.40 -79.93 -14.59
C ALA A 95 -42.18 -81.07 -15.27
N LYS A 96 -42.41 -80.94 -16.58
CA LYS A 96 -43.17 -81.90 -17.42
C LYS A 96 -42.44 -83.24 -17.63
N GLU A 97 -42.18 -83.95 -16.54
CA GLU A 97 -41.67 -85.32 -16.49
C GLU A 97 -42.83 -86.31 -16.79
N PRO A 98 -42.70 -87.21 -17.79
CA PRO A 98 -43.84 -87.95 -18.34
C PRO A 98 -44.36 -89.10 -17.47
N ARG A 99 -43.93 -89.25 -16.20
CA ARG A 99 -44.30 -90.39 -15.34
C ARG A 99 -44.54 -90.10 -13.86
N ASP A 100 -44.14 -88.94 -13.34
CA ASP A 100 -44.42 -88.57 -11.95
C ASP A 100 -44.48 -87.04 -11.82
N GLY A 101 -45.67 -86.46 -11.98
CA GLY A 101 -45.90 -85.01 -12.09
C GLY A 101 -45.64 -84.20 -10.81
N GLY A 102 -45.04 -84.79 -9.77
CA GLY A 102 -44.76 -84.11 -8.51
C GLY A 102 -43.56 -83.17 -8.53
N ASN A 103 -42.80 -83.11 -9.63
CA ASN A 103 -41.54 -82.35 -9.71
C ASN A 103 -41.77 -80.91 -10.19
N PHE A 104 -41.24 -79.94 -9.46
CA PHE A 104 -41.33 -78.51 -9.78
C PHE A 104 -40.03 -77.79 -9.47
N THR A 105 -39.75 -76.73 -10.21
CA THR A 105 -38.57 -75.88 -10.00
C THR A 105 -39.02 -74.47 -9.65
N CYS A 106 -38.59 -73.96 -8.50
CA CYS A 106 -38.79 -72.57 -8.13
C CYS A 106 -37.69 -71.69 -8.74
N VAL A 107 -38.08 -70.74 -9.60
CA VAL A 107 -37.20 -69.68 -10.12
C VAL A 107 -37.25 -68.51 -9.15
N CYS A 108 -36.20 -68.38 -8.34
CA CYS A 108 -36.11 -67.36 -7.30
C CYS A 108 -35.99 -65.95 -7.89
N LEU A 109 -36.65 -64.98 -7.25
CA LEU A 109 -36.38 -63.57 -7.45
C LEU A 109 -34.97 -63.22 -6.96
N ALA A 110 -34.37 -62.17 -7.53
CA ALA A 110 -33.06 -61.67 -7.11
C ALA A 110 -33.02 -61.44 -5.59
N GLY A 111 -31.93 -61.87 -4.95
CA GLY A 111 -31.77 -61.83 -3.50
C GLY A 111 -32.33 -63.03 -2.72
N TYR A 112 -32.89 -64.05 -3.39
CA TYR A 112 -33.38 -65.28 -2.74
C TYR A 112 -32.72 -66.56 -3.30
N THR A 113 -32.62 -67.58 -2.46
CA THR A 113 -31.97 -68.87 -2.75
C THR A 113 -32.60 -70.02 -1.93
N GLY A 114 -32.20 -71.27 -2.23
CA GLY A 114 -32.80 -72.50 -1.70
C GLY A 114 -33.90 -73.06 -2.62
N GLU A 115 -34.22 -74.34 -2.44
CA GLU A 115 -35.12 -75.11 -3.33
C GLU A 115 -36.53 -74.52 -3.45
N LEU A 116 -37.04 -73.86 -2.39
CA LEU A 116 -38.32 -73.17 -2.37
C LEU A 116 -38.15 -71.64 -2.36
N CYS A 117 -36.95 -71.14 -2.66
CA CYS A 117 -36.56 -69.73 -2.54
C CYS A 117 -36.77 -69.16 -1.12
N GLN A 118 -36.65 -70.02 -0.10
CA GLN A 118 -36.96 -69.71 1.29
C GLN A 118 -35.91 -68.81 1.97
N SER A 119 -34.66 -68.86 1.52
CA SER A 119 -33.54 -68.14 2.14
C SER A 119 -33.24 -66.86 1.38
N LYS A 120 -32.86 -65.79 2.10
CA LYS A 120 -32.25 -64.61 1.48
C LYS A 120 -30.78 -64.89 1.19
N ILE A 121 -30.26 -64.35 0.10
CA ILE A 121 -28.83 -64.36 -0.19
C ILE A 121 -28.16 -63.36 0.74
N ASP A 122 -27.22 -63.82 1.55
CA ASP A 122 -26.34 -62.96 2.32
C ASP A 122 -25.04 -62.72 1.53
N TYR A 123 -24.96 -61.57 0.90
CA TYR A 123 -23.80 -61.15 0.11
C TYR A 123 -22.58 -60.80 0.98
N CYS A 124 -22.73 -60.69 2.30
CA CYS A 124 -21.65 -60.29 3.22
C CYS A 124 -20.77 -61.46 3.69
N ILE A 125 -21.16 -62.72 3.48
CA ILE A 125 -20.39 -63.91 3.89
C ILE A 125 -19.04 -64.04 3.17
N LEU A 126 -18.84 -63.31 2.06
CA LEU A 126 -17.64 -63.38 1.21
C LEU A 126 -16.60 -62.27 1.47
N ASP A 127 -16.63 -61.58 2.62
CA ASP A 127 -15.75 -60.44 2.94
C ASP A 127 -15.67 -59.40 1.80
N SER A 128 -16.83 -59.07 1.21
CA SER A 128 -16.91 -58.18 0.04
C SER A 128 -16.58 -56.72 0.35
N CYS A 129 -16.48 -56.34 1.64
CA CYS A 129 -16.08 -55.01 2.09
C CYS A 129 -14.68 -55.05 2.71
N ARG A 130 -13.79 -54.15 2.29
CA ARG A 130 -12.39 -54.08 2.75
C ARG A 130 -12.20 -53.05 3.86
N ASN A 131 -10.99 -53.04 4.43
CA ASN A 131 -10.51 -52.02 5.36
C ASN A 131 -11.40 -51.83 6.62
N GLY A 132 -12.08 -52.87 7.08
CA GLY A 132 -12.95 -52.84 8.27
C GLY A 132 -14.30 -52.16 8.04
N ALA A 133 -14.73 -51.97 6.78
CA ALA A 133 -16.03 -51.41 6.44
C ALA A 133 -17.19 -52.35 6.80
N THR A 134 -18.31 -51.78 7.24
CA THR A 134 -19.50 -52.53 7.64
C THR A 134 -20.28 -52.96 6.39
N CYS A 135 -20.43 -54.26 6.19
CA CYS A 135 -21.22 -54.80 5.08
C CYS A 135 -22.71 -54.83 5.40
N ILE A 136 -23.54 -54.36 4.47
CA ILE A 136 -25.01 -54.39 4.55
C ILE A 136 -25.52 -55.18 3.34
N SER A 137 -26.09 -56.36 3.57
CA SER A 137 -26.70 -57.19 2.53
C SER A 137 -28.09 -56.66 2.17
N ASN A 138 -28.34 -56.47 0.88
CA ASN A 138 -29.58 -55.96 0.29
C ASN A 138 -30.15 -56.98 -0.71
N LEU A 139 -31.42 -56.84 -1.09
CA LEU A 139 -32.07 -57.76 -2.04
C LEU A 139 -31.45 -57.77 -3.45
N SER A 140 -30.66 -56.75 -3.80
CA SER A 140 -30.02 -56.59 -5.11
C SER A 140 -28.48 -56.70 -5.07
N GLY A 141 -27.88 -57.09 -3.93
CA GLY A 141 -26.42 -57.14 -3.75
C GLY A 141 -26.00 -56.70 -2.35
N PHE A 142 -24.77 -56.21 -2.18
CA PHE A 142 -24.29 -55.63 -0.92
C PHE A 142 -24.07 -54.13 -1.03
N THR A 143 -23.89 -53.47 0.12
CA THR A 143 -23.46 -52.08 0.22
C THR A 143 -22.50 -51.97 1.39
N CYS A 144 -21.30 -51.41 1.15
CA CYS A 144 -20.29 -51.22 2.19
C CYS A 144 -20.41 -49.81 2.78
N GLN A 145 -20.54 -49.72 4.10
CA GLN A 145 -20.40 -48.46 4.82
C GLN A 145 -18.94 -48.27 5.22
N CYS A 146 -18.23 -47.41 4.47
CA CYS A 146 -16.80 -47.18 4.66
C CYS A 146 -16.51 -46.43 5.97
N PRO A 147 -15.42 -46.79 6.68
CA PRO A 147 -14.91 -45.98 7.80
C PRO A 147 -14.25 -44.70 7.28
N GLU A 148 -14.03 -43.73 8.17
CA GLU A 148 -13.38 -42.47 7.79
C GLU A 148 -12.01 -42.71 7.12
N GLY A 149 -11.82 -42.15 5.94
CA GLY A 149 -10.58 -42.28 5.16
C GLY A 149 -10.58 -43.34 4.09
N TYR A 150 -11.70 -44.02 3.84
CA TYR A 150 -11.85 -44.97 2.74
C TYR A 150 -13.09 -44.67 1.90
N PHE A 151 -12.98 -44.95 0.59
CA PHE A 151 -14.06 -44.79 -0.39
C PHE A 151 -13.96 -45.87 -1.47
N GLY A 152 -14.87 -45.85 -2.45
CA GLY A 152 -15.05 -46.91 -3.44
C GLY A 152 -16.22 -47.83 -3.10
N SER A 153 -16.50 -48.79 -3.99
CA SER A 153 -17.70 -49.65 -3.90
C SER A 153 -17.60 -50.74 -2.82
N THR A 154 -16.36 -51.12 -2.50
CA THR A 154 -15.94 -52.09 -1.48
C THR A 154 -15.06 -51.45 -0.39
N CYS A 155 -14.99 -50.11 -0.36
CA CYS A 155 -14.09 -49.32 0.50
C CYS A 155 -12.59 -49.64 0.25
N GLU A 156 -12.25 -49.92 -1.01
CA GLU A 156 -10.94 -50.32 -1.51
C GLU A 156 -9.94 -49.16 -1.63
N GLU A 157 -10.43 -47.94 -1.91
CA GLU A 157 -9.59 -46.76 -2.11
C GLU A 157 -9.39 -46.00 -0.81
N LYS A 158 -8.16 -45.59 -0.53
CA LYS A 158 -7.85 -44.71 0.60
C LYS A 158 -7.99 -43.25 0.16
N VAL A 159 -8.69 -42.44 0.94
CA VAL A 159 -8.77 -40.99 0.72
C VAL A 159 -7.36 -40.40 0.88
N ASP A 160 -6.84 -39.82 -0.20
CA ASP A 160 -5.67 -38.93 -0.15
C ASP A 160 -6.17 -37.47 -0.05
N PRO A 161 -6.05 -36.82 1.12
CA PRO A 161 -6.50 -35.44 1.29
C PRO A 161 -5.63 -34.43 0.52
N CYS A 162 -4.46 -34.83 0.01
CA CYS A 162 -3.60 -33.99 -0.84
C CYS A 162 -3.91 -34.09 -2.34
N ALA A 163 -4.69 -35.08 -2.80
CA ALA A 163 -4.96 -35.29 -4.23
C ALA A 163 -5.72 -34.15 -4.91
N SER A 164 -6.44 -33.32 -4.13
CA SER A 164 -7.12 -32.11 -4.61
C SER A 164 -6.24 -30.86 -4.69
N SER A 165 -4.95 -30.97 -4.36
CA SER A 165 -4.00 -29.84 -4.23
C SER A 165 -4.53 -28.70 -3.32
N PRO A 166 -4.90 -28.97 -2.05
CA PRO A 166 -5.52 -27.97 -1.17
C PRO A 166 -4.55 -26.85 -0.74
N CYS A 167 -3.23 -27.07 -0.86
CA CYS A 167 -2.20 -26.11 -0.49
C CYS A 167 -1.87 -25.18 -1.66
N GLN A 168 -2.05 -23.87 -1.47
CA GLN A 168 -1.82 -22.84 -2.47
C GLN A 168 -0.39 -22.27 -2.40
N ASN A 169 -0.03 -21.37 -3.32
CA ASN A 169 1.24 -20.63 -3.33
C ASN A 169 2.49 -21.53 -3.25
N ASN A 170 2.46 -22.62 -4.02
CA ASN A 170 3.55 -23.61 -4.15
C ASN A 170 3.93 -24.28 -2.81
N ALA A 171 3.01 -24.32 -1.84
CA ALA A 171 3.20 -24.95 -0.54
C ALA A 171 3.11 -26.48 -0.60
N THR A 172 3.88 -27.16 0.25
CA THR A 172 3.94 -28.62 0.30
C THR A 172 2.76 -29.19 1.09
N CYS A 173 2.02 -30.14 0.52
CA CYS A 173 0.96 -30.85 1.22
C CYS A 173 1.49 -32.08 1.96
N PHE A 174 1.09 -32.24 3.23
CA PHE A 174 1.36 -33.41 4.05
C PHE A 174 0.03 -34.05 4.49
N ALA A 175 -0.19 -35.29 4.11
CA ALA A 175 -1.36 -36.07 4.52
C ALA A 175 -1.15 -36.67 5.92
N ASP A 176 -2.11 -36.43 6.82
CA ASP A 176 -2.19 -36.99 8.18
C ASP A 176 -3.52 -37.75 8.33
N GLY A 177 -3.52 -39.00 7.88
CA GLY A 177 -4.72 -39.82 7.79
C GLY A 177 -5.75 -39.23 6.82
N VAL A 178 -6.89 -38.79 7.36
CA VAL A 178 -7.96 -38.06 6.63
C VAL A 178 -7.75 -36.55 6.57
N ARG A 179 -6.82 -36.01 7.36
CA ARG A 179 -6.54 -34.57 7.44
C ARG A 179 -5.35 -34.24 6.55
N PHE A 180 -5.26 -33.01 6.10
CA PHE A 180 -4.03 -32.48 5.50
C PHE A 180 -3.46 -31.37 6.39
N SER A 181 -2.17 -31.13 6.23
CA SER A 181 -1.48 -29.93 6.70
C SER A 181 -0.60 -29.39 5.58
N CYS A 182 -0.50 -28.07 5.47
CA CYS A 182 0.29 -27.41 4.42
C CYS A 182 1.56 -26.79 5.03
N GLY A 183 2.73 -27.18 4.52
CA GLY A 183 3.99 -26.48 4.78
C GLY A 183 4.09 -25.25 3.90
N CYS A 184 3.75 -24.07 4.44
CA CYS A 184 3.71 -22.84 3.67
C CYS A 184 5.09 -22.35 3.23
N SER A 185 5.16 -21.92 1.97
CA SER A 185 6.27 -21.15 1.41
C SER A 185 6.49 -19.84 2.18
N ALA A 186 7.72 -19.34 2.19
CA ALA A 186 8.08 -18.11 2.91
C ALA A 186 7.19 -16.92 2.48
N GLY A 187 6.51 -16.33 3.47
CA GLY A 187 5.60 -15.20 3.28
C GLY A 187 4.12 -15.55 3.10
N PHE A 188 3.75 -16.83 3.23
CA PHE A 188 2.35 -17.27 3.24
C PHE A 188 1.97 -17.96 4.56
N THR A 189 0.69 -17.91 4.91
CA THR A 189 0.12 -18.40 6.17
C THR A 189 -1.31 -18.93 6.00
N GLY A 190 -1.89 -19.44 7.09
CA GLY A 190 -3.22 -20.05 7.13
C GLY A 190 -3.23 -21.54 6.72
N PRO A 191 -4.36 -22.24 6.92
CA PRO A 191 -4.43 -23.70 6.78
C PRO A 191 -4.19 -24.24 5.37
N THR A 192 -4.38 -23.40 4.35
CA THR A 192 -4.16 -23.71 2.93
C THR A 192 -3.02 -22.89 2.30
N CYS A 193 -2.26 -22.14 3.11
CA CYS A 193 -1.22 -21.20 2.64
C CYS A 193 -1.71 -20.14 1.64
N ALA A 194 -3.01 -19.86 1.61
CA ALA A 194 -3.62 -18.89 0.69
C ALA A 194 -3.45 -17.43 1.15
N GLN A 195 -3.24 -17.20 2.45
CA GLN A 195 -3.10 -15.86 3.02
C GLN A 195 -1.64 -15.42 2.96
N LEU A 196 -1.40 -14.15 2.66
CA LEU A 196 -0.08 -13.54 2.80
C LEU A 196 0.20 -13.32 4.31
N VAL A 197 1.45 -13.46 4.74
CA VAL A 197 1.87 -13.04 6.08
C VAL A 197 1.71 -11.53 6.20
N ASP A 198 1.03 -11.06 7.25
CA ASP A 198 1.06 -9.64 7.59
C ASP A 198 2.38 -9.30 8.29
N PHE A 199 3.32 -8.84 7.48
CA PHE A 199 4.64 -8.40 7.93
C PHE A 199 4.60 -7.09 8.74
N CYS A 200 3.52 -6.32 8.65
CA CYS A 200 3.36 -5.04 9.35
C CYS A 200 2.66 -5.17 10.71
N ALA A 201 2.11 -6.35 11.04
CA ALA A 201 1.38 -6.61 12.29
C ALA A 201 2.17 -6.34 13.58
N LEU A 202 3.51 -6.31 13.52
CA LEU A 202 4.40 -6.00 14.65
C LEU A 202 4.96 -4.57 14.62
N SER A 203 4.48 -3.71 13.71
CA SER A 203 4.98 -2.33 13.51
C SER A 203 6.52 -2.25 13.45
N PRO A 204 7.17 -2.91 12.48
CA PRO A 204 8.63 -3.05 12.46
C PRO A 204 9.40 -1.76 12.11
N CYS A 205 8.70 -0.67 11.76
CA CYS A 205 9.29 0.63 11.45
C CYS A 205 9.23 1.53 12.70
N ALA A 206 10.34 2.18 13.06
CA ALA A 206 10.40 3.08 14.21
C ALA A 206 9.76 4.45 13.91
N HIS A 207 10.27 5.16 12.89
CA HIS A 207 9.77 6.47 12.46
C HIS A 207 9.34 6.42 10.98
N GLY A 208 8.21 5.76 10.71
CA GLY A 208 7.67 5.68 9.36
C GLY A 208 6.52 4.70 9.19
N THR A 209 5.98 4.66 7.97
CA THR A 209 4.84 3.80 7.59
C THR A 209 5.31 2.46 7.02
N CYS A 210 4.87 1.35 7.62
CA CYS A 210 5.11 0.01 7.08
C CYS A 210 4.22 -0.29 5.87
N ARG A 211 4.79 -0.84 4.79
CA ARG A 211 4.04 -1.33 3.63
C ARG A 211 4.48 -2.73 3.22
N SER A 212 3.54 -3.67 3.16
CA SER A 212 3.75 -5.02 2.62
C SER A 212 4.06 -4.96 1.13
N VAL A 213 5.12 -5.65 0.69
CA VAL A 213 5.60 -5.70 -0.70
C VAL A 213 5.97 -7.15 -1.05
N GLY A 214 5.09 -7.85 -1.76
CA GLY A 214 5.28 -9.26 -2.08
C GLY A 214 5.41 -10.12 -0.82
N THR A 215 6.48 -10.91 -0.72
CA THR A 215 6.79 -11.74 0.47
C THR A 215 7.70 -11.03 1.48
N SER A 216 7.62 -9.71 1.56
CA SER A 216 8.39 -8.86 2.49
C SER A 216 7.58 -7.62 2.88
N TYR A 217 8.16 -6.76 3.69
CA TYR A 217 7.75 -5.37 3.89
C TYR A 217 8.85 -4.40 3.47
N LYS A 218 8.50 -3.12 3.34
CA LYS A 218 9.41 -1.97 3.29
C LYS A 218 8.86 -0.88 4.20
N CYS A 219 9.72 -0.25 4.98
CA CYS A 219 9.40 0.98 5.69
C CYS A 219 9.51 2.19 4.76
N LEU A 220 8.54 3.09 4.85
CA LEU A 220 8.55 4.42 4.24
C LEU A 220 8.83 5.40 5.38
N CYS A 221 10.08 5.87 5.47
CA CYS A 221 10.51 6.71 6.58
C CYS A 221 9.87 8.09 6.54
N ASP A 222 9.59 8.62 7.72
CA ASP A 222 9.18 10.00 7.88
C ASP A 222 10.38 10.92 7.56
N PRO A 223 10.15 12.17 7.09
CA PRO A 223 11.22 13.11 6.80
C PRO A 223 12.16 13.29 8.02
N GLY A 224 13.47 13.28 7.77
CA GLY A 224 14.50 13.29 8.82
C GLY A 224 15.03 11.92 9.24
N TYR A 225 14.38 10.81 8.83
CA TYR A 225 14.81 9.45 9.21
C TYR A 225 15.25 8.58 8.03
N HIS A 226 16.18 7.66 8.29
CA HIS A 226 16.68 6.65 7.35
C HIS A 226 17.02 5.33 8.05
N GLY A 227 17.63 4.41 7.29
CA GLY A 227 17.86 3.02 7.69
C GLY A 227 16.85 2.07 7.04
N LEU A 228 16.90 0.79 7.42
CA LEU A 228 15.99 -0.23 6.88
C LEU A 228 14.62 -0.19 7.59
N TYR A 229 14.62 0.27 8.85
CA TYR A 229 13.50 0.33 9.77
C TYR A 229 13.17 1.77 10.19
N CYS A 230 13.80 2.77 9.58
CA CYS A 230 13.67 4.19 9.94
C CYS A 230 14.12 4.45 11.39
N GLU A 231 15.22 3.78 11.75
CA GLU A 231 15.83 3.73 13.07
C GLU A 231 16.96 4.76 13.25
N GLU A 232 17.49 5.32 12.16
CA GLU A 232 18.55 6.32 12.15
C GLU A 232 17.96 7.70 11.80
N GLU A 233 18.40 8.76 12.49
CA GLU A 233 18.12 10.15 12.13
C GLU A 233 19.22 10.67 11.19
N TYR A 234 18.86 11.45 10.18
CA TYR A 234 19.85 12.24 9.44
C TYR A 234 20.45 13.30 10.36
N ASN A 235 21.78 13.39 10.40
CA ASN A 235 22.48 14.50 11.07
C ASN A 235 22.88 15.53 10.01
N GLU A 236 22.05 16.55 9.80
CA GLU A 236 22.33 17.61 8.83
C GLU A 236 23.61 18.39 9.19
N CYS A 237 24.00 18.43 10.48
CA CYS A 237 25.23 19.06 10.93
C CYS A 237 26.52 18.42 10.39
N LEU A 238 26.52 17.16 9.93
CA LEU A 238 27.66 16.51 9.26
C LEU A 238 28.08 17.23 7.97
N SER A 239 27.17 17.98 7.34
CA SER A 239 27.48 18.79 6.15
C SER A 239 28.26 20.09 6.47
N ALA A 240 28.49 20.38 7.76
CA ALA A 240 29.06 21.62 8.27
C ALA A 240 28.39 22.90 7.70
N PRO A 241 27.05 23.04 7.83
CA PRO A 241 26.32 24.13 7.17
C PRO A 241 26.52 25.50 7.83
N CYS A 242 26.93 25.53 9.10
CA CYS A 242 27.12 26.76 9.87
C CYS A 242 28.51 27.36 9.63
N LEU A 243 28.56 28.61 9.18
CA LEU A 243 29.78 29.35 8.86
C LEU A 243 30.35 30.09 10.08
N ASN A 244 31.52 30.70 9.92
CA ASN A 244 32.14 31.61 10.90
C ASN A 244 32.27 31.01 12.32
N ALA A 245 32.60 29.72 12.40
CA ALA A 245 32.74 28.95 13.65
C ALA A 245 31.49 28.93 14.56
N ALA A 246 30.31 29.15 13.99
CA ALA A 246 29.04 28.97 14.68
C ALA A 246 28.79 27.49 15.07
N THR A 247 28.04 27.28 16.16
CA THR A 247 27.72 25.93 16.63
C THR A 247 26.49 25.41 15.92
N CYS A 248 26.60 24.26 15.25
CA CYS A 248 25.46 23.59 14.64
C CYS A 248 24.69 22.77 15.68
N ARG A 249 23.36 22.94 15.73
CA ARG A 249 22.43 22.11 16.49
C ARG A 249 21.57 21.30 15.54
N ASP A 250 21.70 19.99 15.63
CA ASP A 250 20.87 19.00 14.94
C ASP A 250 19.41 19.11 15.38
N LEU A 251 18.48 18.93 14.45
CA LEU A 251 17.03 18.91 14.68
C LEU A 251 16.39 17.89 13.75
N VAL A 252 15.29 17.26 14.15
CA VAL A 252 14.58 16.31 13.28
C VAL A 252 14.20 16.96 11.96
N ASN A 253 14.78 16.47 10.85
CA ASN A 253 14.61 16.97 9.49
C ASN A 253 15.07 18.44 9.32
N GLY A 254 16.18 18.83 9.96
CA GLY A 254 16.78 20.15 9.81
C GLY A 254 17.91 20.47 10.79
N TYR A 255 18.29 21.73 10.87
CA TYR A 255 19.33 22.17 11.80
C TYR A 255 19.16 23.66 12.14
N GLU A 256 19.85 24.09 13.20
CA GLU A 256 19.91 25.47 13.63
C GLU A 256 21.36 25.88 13.89
N CYS A 257 21.78 27.01 13.31
CA CYS A 257 23.10 27.57 13.55
C CYS A 257 23.06 28.59 14.69
N VAL A 258 23.70 28.27 15.82
CA VAL A 258 23.89 29.19 16.94
C VAL A 258 25.10 30.08 16.64
N CYS A 259 24.82 31.29 16.16
CA CYS A 259 25.84 32.27 15.77
C CYS A 259 26.61 32.85 16.96
N LEU A 260 27.88 33.17 16.74
CA LEU A 260 28.64 34.06 17.62
C LEU A 260 28.06 35.48 17.57
N ALA A 261 28.27 36.28 18.61
CA ALA A 261 27.63 37.60 18.78
C ALA A 261 27.90 38.60 17.63
N GLU A 262 28.99 38.40 16.89
CA GLU A 262 29.44 39.18 15.72
C GLU A 262 28.79 38.75 14.40
N TYR A 263 27.99 37.68 14.38
CA TYR A 263 27.43 37.11 13.15
C TYR A 263 25.91 36.92 13.22
N LYS A 264 25.26 36.96 12.07
CA LYS A 264 23.82 36.81 11.87
C LYS A 264 23.53 36.12 10.53
N GLY A 265 22.28 35.72 10.33
CA GLY A 265 21.86 34.95 9.14
C GLY A 265 21.57 33.48 9.48
N ALA A 266 20.96 32.75 8.54
CA ALA A 266 20.54 31.36 8.77
C ALA A 266 21.72 30.40 8.93
N HIS A 267 22.87 30.73 8.35
CA HIS A 267 24.12 29.98 8.40
C HIS A 267 25.22 30.79 9.10
N CYS A 268 24.86 31.86 9.81
CA CYS A 268 25.77 32.82 10.42
C CYS A 268 26.73 33.47 9.40
N GLU A 269 26.28 33.60 8.16
CA GLU A 269 27.05 34.03 7.00
C GLU A 269 27.36 35.53 6.97
N SER A 270 26.52 36.34 7.63
CA SER A 270 26.60 37.80 7.62
C SER A 270 27.26 38.34 8.89
N TYR A 271 28.26 39.22 8.73
CA TYR A 271 28.79 39.98 9.86
C TYR A 271 27.74 40.97 10.40
N LYS A 272 27.63 41.09 11.71
CA LYS A 272 26.81 42.07 12.42
C LYS A 272 27.65 43.33 12.62
N ASP A 273 27.66 44.19 11.62
CA ASP A 273 28.28 45.52 11.69
C ASP A 273 27.78 46.28 12.94
N PRO A 274 28.64 46.58 13.92
CA PRO A 274 28.26 47.25 15.16
C PRO A 274 27.92 48.73 14.96
N CYS A 275 28.38 49.35 13.85
CA CYS A 275 28.13 50.74 13.51
C CYS A 275 26.89 50.96 12.62
N ALA A 276 26.31 49.92 12.03
CA ALA A 276 25.18 50.03 11.10
C ALA A 276 23.92 50.71 11.67
N ASN A 277 23.74 50.70 13.00
CA ASN A 277 22.64 51.35 13.70
C ASN A 277 23.10 52.50 14.64
N VAL A 278 24.38 52.85 14.66
CA VAL A 278 24.95 53.86 15.56
C VAL A 278 25.17 55.16 14.79
N SER A 279 24.57 56.26 15.26
CA SER A 279 24.61 57.56 14.57
C SER A 279 25.37 58.60 15.39
N CYS A 280 26.68 58.71 15.16
CA CYS A 280 27.50 59.70 15.83
C CYS A 280 27.23 61.12 15.29
N LEU A 281 26.81 62.03 16.18
CA LEU A 281 26.52 63.42 15.87
C LEU A 281 27.81 64.29 15.91
N HIS A 282 27.66 65.56 15.50
CA HIS A 282 28.70 66.60 15.55
C HIS A 282 30.07 66.22 14.96
N GLY A 283 30.10 65.30 13.99
CA GLY A 283 31.33 64.85 13.33
C GLY A 283 32.10 63.76 14.09
N GLY A 284 31.49 63.13 15.10
CA GLY A 284 32.03 61.92 15.71
C GLY A 284 32.14 60.76 14.71
N THR A 285 33.08 59.85 14.96
CA THR A 285 33.32 58.65 14.13
C THR A 285 32.94 57.40 14.92
N CYS A 286 32.17 56.48 14.35
CA CYS A 286 31.90 55.20 15.03
C CYS A 286 33.13 54.29 14.98
N ASP A 287 33.56 53.81 16.15
CA ASP A 287 34.58 52.78 16.28
C ASP A 287 33.93 51.39 16.24
N SER A 288 34.49 50.53 15.39
CA SER A 288 34.02 49.17 15.12
C SER A 288 34.84 48.09 15.84
N GLU A 289 35.81 48.44 16.70
CA GLU A 289 36.58 47.46 17.48
C GLU A 289 35.74 46.79 18.60
N GLY A 290 34.56 47.33 18.93
CA GLY A 290 33.63 46.81 19.95
C GLY A 290 32.40 46.05 19.42
N LEU A 291 31.88 45.12 20.23
CA LEU A 291 30.64 44.34 19.93
C LEU A 291 29.36 45.19 19.82
N ASN A 292 29.37 46.33 20.49
CA ASN A 292 28.43 47.44 20.31
C ASN A 292 29.27 48.63 19.84
N GLY A 293 28.89 49.27 18.74
CA GLY A 293 29.69 50.36 18.16
C GLY A 293 29.68 51.56 19.10
N THR A 294 30.85 52.16 19.33
CA THR A 294 31.00 53.30 20.24
C THR A 294 31.43 54.53 19.47
N CYS A 295 30.77 55.67 19.70
CA CYS A 295 31.17 56.92 19.05
C CYS A 295 32.43 57.52 19.67
N VAL A 296 33.42 57.80 18.82
CA VAL A 296 34.59 58.62 19.14
C VAL A 296 34.26 60.05 18.76
N CYS A 297 34.03 60.90 19.77
CA CYS A 297 33.59 62.27 19.56
C CYS A 297 34.69 63.18 19.03
N ALA A 298 34.29 64.17 18.24
CA ALA A 298 35.15 65.27 17.87
C ALA A 298 35.53 66.09 19.13
N PRO A 299 36.69 66.78 19.14
CA PRO A 299 37.02 67.75 20.18
C PRO A 299 35.87 68.75 20.40
N GLY A 300 35.59 69.07 21.67
CA GLY A 300 34.43 69.89 22.07
C GLY A 300 33.12 69.13 22.27
N PHE A 301 33.05 67.80 22.04
CA PHE A 301 31.82 67.02 22.20
C PHE A 301 32.00 65.75 23.06
N THR A 302 30.92 65.33 23.71
CA THR A 302 30.83 64.14 24.58
C THR A 302 29.43 63.51 24.52
N GLY A 303 29.20 62.42 25.27
CA GLY A 303 27.98 61.60 25.21
C GLY A 303 28.15 60.33 24.37
N GLU A 304 27.21 59.39 24.48
CA GLU A 304 27.29 58.09 23.76
C GLU A 304 27.08 58.25 22.24
N GLU A 305 26.32 59.27 21.81
CA GLU A 305 26.10 59.64 20.40
C GLU A 305 26.83 60.94 20.01
N CYS A 306 27.70 61.47 20.87
CA CYS A 306 28.37 62.77 20.71
C CYS A 306 27.39 63.97 20.62
N ASP A 307 26.28 63.87 21.33
CA ASP A 307 25.16 64.80 21.35
C ASP A 307 25.36 65.98 22.33
N ILE A 308 26.29 65.87 23.27
CA ILE A 308 26.56 66.85 24.33
C ILE A 308 27.75 67.73 23.94
N ASP A 309 27.53 69.05 23.84
CA ASP A 309 28.61 70.04 23.69
C ASP A 309 29.34 70.26 25.03
N ILE A 310 30.67 70.37 25.01
CA ILE A 310 31.49 70.51 26.22
C ILE A 310 31.62 72.00 26.54
N ASN A 311 30.85 72.44 27.54
CA ASN A 311 30.90 73.82 28.03
C ASN A 311 32.27 74.16 28.65
N GLU A 312 33.19 74.72 27.87
CA GLU A 312 34.54 75.04 28.36
C GLU A 312 34.56 76.22 29.34
N CYS A 313 33.47 77.01 29.39
CA CYS A 313 33.31 78.07 30.38
C CYS A 313 33.15 77.56 31.83
N ASP A 314 32.78 76.29 32.06
CA ASP A 314 32.69 75.72 33.41
C ASP A 314 34.06 75.73 34.14
N SER A 315 35.16 75.71 33.39
CA SER A 315 36.52 75.85 33.92
C SER A 315 36.86 77.27 34.41
N ASN A 316 35.97 78.24 34.20
CA ASN A 316 36.15 79.68 34.47
C ASN A 316 37.43 80.26 33.84
N PRO A 317 37.60 80.13 32.50
CA PRO A 317 38.86 80.50 31.84
C PRO A 317 39.05 82.03 31.69
N CYS A 318 37.99 82.82 31.78
CA CYS A 318 38.04 84.28 31.64
C CYS A 318 38.43 84.95 32.96
N HIS A 319 39.60 85.61 32.98
CA HIS A 319 40.09 86.33 34.14
C HIS A 319 39.44 87.71 34.31
N HIS A 320 39.70 88.35 35.45
CA HIS A 320 39.33 89.75 35.76
C HIS A 320 37.83 90.08 35.58
N ALA A 321 36.95 89.11 35.87
CA ALA A 321 35.50 89.21 35.68
C ALA A 321 35.05 89.44 34.22
N GLY A 322 35.81 88.90 33.26
CA GLY A 322 35.33 88.72 31.89
C GLY A 322 34.16 87.74 31.82
N THR A 323 33.19 88.02 30.94
CA THR A 323 32.05 87.11 30.70
C THR A 323 32.47 86.05 29.69
N CYS A 324 32.41 84.78 30.08
CA CYS A 324 32.67 83.66 29.17
C CYS A 324 31.43 83.37 28.32
N LEU A 325 31.61 83.24 27.00
CA LEU A 325 30.63 82.69 26.08
C LEU A 325 31.16 81.39 25.49
N ASP A 326 30.38 80.34 25.68
CA ASP A 326 30.63 79.00 25.17
C ASP A 326 30.40 78.91 23.65
N GLN A 327 31.18 78.11 22.95
CA GLN A 327 31.11 77.90 21.49
C GLN A 327 31.46 76.44 21.15
N PRO A 328 31.01 75.91 20.00
CA PRO A 328 31.37 74.55 19.61
C PRO A 328 32.90 74.38 19.49
N ASN A 329 33.49 73.56 20.38
CA ASN A 329 34.94 73.32 20.47
C ASN A 329 35.77 74.60 20.76
N GLY A 330 35.32 75.43 21.69
CA GLY A 330 36.08 76.55 22.24
C GLY A 330 35.23 77.56 23.00
N TYR A 331 35.86 78.57 23.62
CA TYR A 331 35.15 79.68 24.27
C TYR A 331 35.66 81.03 23.79
N THR A 332 34.81 82.05 23.92
CA THR A 332 35.16 83.47 23.71
C THR A 332 34.94 84.25 25.00
N CYS A 333 35.98 84.89 25.52
CA CYS A 333 35.86 85.80 26.65
C CYS A 333 35.52 87.24 26.21
N HIS A 334 34.42 87.79 26.72
CA HIS A 334 34.13 89.21 26.66
C HIS A 334 34.78 89.96 27.82
N CYS A 335 35.86 90.67 27.52
CA CYS A 335 36.67 91.37 28.51
C CYS A 335 36.09 92.73 28.91
N PRO A 336 36.18 93.12 30.20
CA PRO A 336 35.79 94.45 30.66
C PRO A 336 36.76 95.52 30.12
N HIS A 337 36.29 96.77 30.07
CA HIS A 337 37.06 97.90 29.55
C HIS A 337 38.46 98.00 30.19
N GLY A 338 39.49 98.02 29.34
CA GLY A 338 40.89 98.03 29.75
C GLY A 338 41.58 96.66 29.72
N TRP A 339 40.86 95.57 29.46
CA TRP A 339 41.43 94.22 29.32
C TRP A 339 41.21 93.63 27.91
N VAL A 340 42.20 92.91 27.42
CA VAL A 340 42.20 92.14 26.16
C VAL A 340 43.00 90.84 26.33
N GLY A 341 43.15 90.06 25.26
CA GLY A 341 43.70 88.70 25.30
C GLY A 341 42.60 87.66 25.10
N ALA A 342 42.98 86.39 24.96
CA ALA A 342 41.99 85.31 24.78
C ALA A 342 41.17 85.08 26.05
N ASN A 343 41.78 85.33 27.22
CA ASN A 343 41.28 85.02 28.55
C ASN A 343 41.19 86.29 29.42
N CYS A 344 41.22 87.47 28.81
CA CYS A 344 41.24 88.78 29.48
C CYS A 344 42.43 89.00 30.42
N GLU A 345 43.59 88.46 30.04
CA GLU A 345 44.84 88.46 30.80
C GLU A 345 45.70 89.72 30.58
N ILE A 346 45.48 90.48 29.51
CA ILE A 346 46.33 91.62 29.09
C ILE A 346 45.64 92.95 29.42
N HIS A 347 46.27 93.78 30.26
CA HIS A 347 45.78 95.13 30.57
C HIS A 347 46.28 96.18 29.56
N LEU A 348 45.36 96.85 28.85
CA LEU A 348 45.63 97.92 27.89
C LEU A 348 46.07 99.21 28.59
N GLN A 349 47.38 99.35 28.84
CA GLN A 349 47.98 100.64 29.17
C GLN A 349 48.16 101.50 27.91
N TRP A 350 47.14 102.28 27.54
CA TRP A 350 47.20 103.20 26.40
C TRP A 350 48.10 104.42 26.71
N LYS A 351 49.41 104.24 26.59
CA LYS A 351 50.35 105.37 26.51
C LYS A 351 50.15 106.05 25.15
N SER A 352 49.54 107.23 25.16
CA SER A 352 49.50 108.12 24.00
C SER A 352 50.92 108.52 23.62
N GLY A 353 51.49 107.83 22.64
CA GLY A 353 52.88 107.94 22.23
C GLY A 353 53.00 107.92 20.71
N HIS A 354 52.99 109.11 20.11
CA HIS A 354 53.50 109.45 18.78
C HIS A 354 53.65 108.30 17.76
N MET A 355 52.59 107.99 17.03
CA MET A 355 52.69 107.36 15.71
C MET A 355 52.73 108.45 14.61
N ALA A 356 53.92 108.94 14.31
CA ALA A 356 54.22 109.69 13.10
C ALA A 356 55.64 109.32 12.64
N GLU A 357 55.86 109.31 11.33
CA GLU A 357 57.16 108.99 10.68
C GLU A 357 57.67 107.54 10.79
N SER A 358 56.94 106.61 10.15
CA SER A 358 57.57 105.66 9.20
C SER A 358 56.52 104.99 8.30
N LEU A 359 55.97 105.76 7.36
CA LEU A 359 55.10 105.22 6.30
C LEU A 359 55.49 105.68 4.88
N THR A 360 56.78 105.97 4.66
CA THR A 360 57.30 106.47 3.37
C THR A 360 58.65 105.85 3.00
N ASN A 361 58.87 104.56 3.25
CA ASN A 361 59.94 103.78 2.60
C ASN A 361 59.67 102.26 2.65
N MET A 362 58.84 101.76 1.73
CA MET A 362 58.90 100.36 1.29
C MET A 362 59.31 100.32 -0.19
N PRO A 363 60.25 99.45 -0.59
CA PRO A 363 60.82 99.46 -1.92
C PRO A 363 59.83 98.97 -2.98
N ARG A 364 59.79 99.65 -4.13
CA ARG A 364 58.89 99.35 -5.27
C ARG A 364 58.94 97.88 -5.74
N HIS A 365 60.05 97.17 -5.49
CA HIS A 365 60.18 95.74 -5.82
C HIS A 365 59.16 94.84 -5.07
N SER A 366 58.79 95.14 -3.83
CA SER A 366 57.85 94.30 -3.07
C SER A 366 56.44 94.35 -3.66
N LEU A 367 56.02 95.51 -4.16
CA LEU A 367 54.73 95.70 -4.84
C LEU A 367 54.60 94.82 -6.10
N TYR A 368 55.66 94.74 -6.92
CA TYR A 368 55.65 93.88 -8.11
C TYR A 368 55.64 92.39 -7.77
N VAL A 369 56.24 91.97 -6.66
CA VAL A 369 56.17 90.57 -6.20
C VAL A 369 54.75 90.21 -5.72
N ILE A 370 54.09 91.10 -4.97
CA ILE A 370 52.71 90.88 -4.50
C ILE A 370 51.73 90.86 -5.69
N ILE A 371 51.85 91.81 -6.64
CA ILE A 371 51.03 91.82 -7.86
C ILE A 371 51.30 90.56 -8.70
N GLY A 372 52.56 90.13 -8.84
CA GLY A 372 52.92 88.89 -9.53
C GLY A 372 52.28 87.65 -8.89
N ALA A 373 52.34 87.53 -7.56
CA ALA A 373 51.74 86.41 -6.82
C ALA A 373 50.20 86.38 -6.98
N LEU A 374 49.54 87.54 -6.93
CA LEU A 374 48.09 87.65 -7.14
C LEU A 374 47.68 87.30 -8.57
N CYS A 375 48.45 87.72 -9.58
CA CYS A 375 48.22 87.33 -10.97
C CYS A 375 48.39 85.81 -11.19
N VAL A 376 49.40 85.18 -10.60
CA VAL A 376 49.60 83.72 -10.69
C VAL A 376 48.47 82.96 -9.99
N ALA A 377 48.05 83.40 -8.80
CA ALA A 377 46.92 82.79 -8.09
C ALA A 377 45.61 82.90 -8.89
N PHE A 378 45.35 84.05 -9.52
CA PHE A 378 44.16 84.25 -10.36
C PHE A 378 44.15 83.34 -11.61
N VAL A 379 45.29 83.17 -12.26
CA VAL A 379 45.44 82.26 -13.42
C VAL A 379 45.25 80.80 -12.99
N LEU A 380 45.80 80.38 -11.84
CA LEU A 380 45.59 79.02 -11.32
C LEU A 380 44.13 78.74 -10.95
N MET A 381 43.43 79.70 -10.33
CA MET A 381 41.99 79.58 -10.03
C MET A 381 41.15 79.46 -11.32
N LEU A 382 41.47 80.23 -12.37
CA LEU A 382 40.83 80.09 -13.68
C LEU A 382 41.08 78.70 -14.32
N ILE A 383 42.29 78.17 -14.22
CA ILE A 383 42.61 76.82 -14.74
C ILE A 383 41.82 75.74 -13.97
N ILE A 384 41.74 75.83 -12.64
CA ILE A 384 40.96 74.90 -11.81
C ILE A 384 39.47 74.97 -12.17
N LEU A 385 38.93 76.18 -12.37
CA LEU A 385 37.53 76.39 -12.73
C LEU A 385 37.20 75.84 -14.13
N ILE A 386 38.09 76.01 -15.11
CA ILE A 386 37.95 75.42 -16.46
C ILE A 386 38.01 73.88 -16.40
N VAL A 387 38.96 73.31 -15.64
CA VAL A 387 39.07 71.85 -15.45
C VAL A 387 37.84 71.28 -14.72
N GLY A 388 37.29 72.01 -13.75
CA GLY A 388 36.05 71.66 -13.06
C GLY A 388 34.83 71.60 -13.98
N ILE A 389 34.65 72.62 -14.84
CA ILE A 389 33.55 72.66 -15.83
C ILE A 389 33.70 71.53 -16.86
N CYS A 390 34.92 71.20 -17.30
CA CYS A 390 35.20 70.05 -18.18
C CYS A 390 35.02 68.69 -17.48
N ARG A 391 35.12 68.62 -16.15
CA ARG A 391 34.83 67.40 -15.35
C ARG A 391 33.33 67.19 -15.17
N ILE A 392 32.56 68.25 -14.93
CA ILE A 392 31.11 68.19 -14.72
C ILE A 392 30.38 67.82 -16.02
N SER A 393 30.76 68.40 -17.16
CA SER A 393 30.15 68.07 -18.47
C SER A 393 30.42 66.64 -18.96
N ARG A 394 31.35 65.89 -18.34
CA ARG A 394 31.50 64.44 -18.56
C ARG A 394 30.51 63.57 -17.80
N ILE A 395 29.94 64.06 -16.69
CA ILE A 395 29.13 63.25 -15.77
C ILE A 395 27.68 63.14 -16.27
N GLU A 396 27.14 64.22 -16.85
CA GLU A 396 25.77 64.22 -17.42
C GLU A 396 25.63 63.30 -18.65
N TYR A 397 26.72 62.99 -19.36
CA TYR A 397 26.68 62.15 -20.57
C TYR A 397 26.57 60.63 -20.33
N GLN A 398 26.64 60.16 -19.08
CA GLN A 398 26.44 58.74 -18.72
C GLN A 398 25.06 58.43 -18.13
N GLY A 399 24.17 59.43 -18.01
CA GLY A 399 22.88 59.31 -17.32
C GLY A 399 21.69 58.82 -18.16
N SER A 400 21.81 58.65 -19.48
CA SER A 400 20.69 58.27 -20.35
C SER A 400 20.92 56.95 -21.08
N SER A 401 20.32 55.88 -20.55
CA SER A 401 20.33 54.55 -21.15
C SER A 401 19.14 54.35 -22.09
N ARG A 402 19.37 54.13 -23.40
CA ARG A 402 18.81 53.02 -24.21
C ARG A 402 19.26 53.09 -25.70
N PRO A 403 19.17 51.98 -26.45
CA PRO A 403 20.10 51.72 -27.57
C PRO A 403 19.50 51.94 -28.97
N ALA A 404 20.38 52.19 -29.94
CA ALA A 404 20.20 51.86 -31.35
C ALA A 404 21.58 51.54 -31.98
N TYR A 405 21.55 50.84 -33.11
CA TYR A 405 22.67 50.14 -33.75
C TYR A 405 23.07 50.81 -35.08
N GLU A 406 24.22 50.39 -35.65
CA GLU A 406 24.72 50.69 -37.01
C GLU A 406 25.10 52.18 -37.28
N GLU A 407 26.22 52.53 -37.96
CA GLU A 407 27.30 51.74 -38.58
C GLU A 407 28.60 52.57 -38.77
N PHE A 408 29.74 51.87 -38.91
CA PHE A 408 31.02 52.18 -39.63
C PHE A 408 31.52 53.66 -39.84
N TYR A 409 32.81 54.03 -39.86
CA TYR A 409 34.15 53.39 -39.89
C TYR A 409 35.21 54.54 -39.64
N SER A 410 36.52 54.40 -39.39
CA SER A 410 37.47 53.29 -39.18
C SER A 410 38.79 53.84 -38.52
N CYS A 411 39.85 53.03 -38.47
CA CYS A 411 41.28 53.39 -38.33
C CYS A 411 41.76 54.30 -37.17
N ARG A 412 41.86 53.67 -35.99
CA ARG A 412 43.13 53.45 -35.27
C ARG A 412 44.43 53.97 -35.93
N SER A 413 45.09 54.97 -35.31
CA SER A 413 46.56 55.03 -35.20
C SER A 413 47.02 56.03 -34.13
N ILE A 414 47.99 55.63 -33.29
CA ILE A 414 48.75 56.47 -32.33
C ILE A 414 47.86 57.03 -31.19
N ASP A 415 48.07 56.70 -29.92
CA ASP A 415 49.35 56.48 -29.24
C ASP A 415 49.46 55.08 -28.60
N SER A 416 50.57 54.39 -28.88
CA SER A 416 50.93 53.09 -28.30
C SER A 416 52.28 53.12 -27.58
N GLU A 417 52.73 54.28 -27.10
CA GLU A 417 54.06 54.45 -26.47
C GLU A 417 54.02 54.80 -24.96
N LEU A 418 52.86 54.78 -24.28
CA LEU A 418 52.83 54.96 -22.81
C LEU A 418 52.55 53.68 -21.99
N SER A 419 51.87 52.68 -22.55
CA SER A 419 51.55 51.44 -21.81
C SER A 419 52.69 50.42 -21.75
N ASN A 420 53.68 50.49 -22.64
CA ASN A 420 54.82 49.57 -22.66
C ASN A 420 55.97 49.98 -21.71
N ALA A 421 55.96 51.19 -21.15
CA ALA A 421 56.97 51.64 -20.20
C ALA A 421 56.79 51.09 -18.76
N LEU A 422 55.55 50.74 -18.37
CA LEU A 422 55.25 50.24 -17.02
C LEU A 422 55.23 48.70 -16.90
N ALA A 423 55.34 47.97 -18.01
CA ALA A 423 55.44 46.51 -18.02
C ALA A 423 56.86 45.98 -17.67
N SER A 424 57.88 46.84 -17.66
CA SER A 424 59.29 46.44 -17.43
C SER A 424 59.72 46.44 -15.95
N ILE A 425 58.99 47.11 -15.06
CA ILE A 425 59.40 47.29 -13.64
C ILE A 425 58.83 46.24 -12.68
N ARG A 426 57.86 45.41 -13.10
CA ARG A 426 57.25 44.36 -12.24
C ARG A 426 57.82 42.95 -12.39
N HIS A 427 58.83 42.73 -13.23
CA HIS A 427 59.50 41.42 -13.35
C HIS A 427 60.78 41.26 -12.50
N ALA A 428 61.17 42.27 -11.72
CA ALA A 428 62.39 42.24 -10.89
C ALA A 428 62.16 42.02 -9.38
N ARG A 429 60.94 41.69 -8.93
CA ARG A 429 60.67 41.50 -7.48
C ARG A 429 59.57 40.48 -7.15
N TRP A 430 59.71 39.23 -7.59
CA TRP A 430 59.12 38.05 -6.88
C TRP A 430 59.78 36.70 -7.25
N ALA A 431 61.11 36.70 -7.38
CA ALA A 431 61.91 35.46 -7.35
C ALA A 431 62.27 35.06 -5.90
N ARG A 432 61.26 34.94 -5.02
CA ARG A 432 61.37 34.26 -3.72
C ARG A 432 59.97 33.89 -3.21
N PHE A 433 59.86 32.70 -2.63
CA PHE A 433 58.60 32.05 -2.20
C PHE A 433 57.69 31.58 -3.33
N GLY A 434 57.99 30.38 -3.84
CA GLY A 434 57.05 29.65 -4.68
C GLY A 434 56.01 28.90 -3.85
N LYS A 435 54.78 28.82 -4.37
CA LYS A 435 53.85 27.68 -4.27
C LYS A 435 52.81 27.83 -5.38
N LYS A 436 52.41 26.71 -5.99
CA LYS A 436 51.45 26.68 -7.13
C LYS A 436 50.01 26.75 -6.61
N PRO A 437 49.10 27.49 -7.24
CA PRO A 437 47.68 27.16 -7.20
C PRO A 437 47.36 26.05 -8.23
N ARG A 438 46.43 25.15 -7.88
CA ARG A 438 45.69 24.31 -8.84
C ARG A 438 44.30 24.92 -9.05
N PRO A 439 43.66 24.73 -10.22
CA PRO A 439 42.42 25.41 -10.54
C PRO A 439 41.23 24.84 -9.75
N ALA A 440 40.31 25.71 -9.34
CA ALA A 440 38.95 25.32 -9.02
C ALA A 440 38.15 25.28 -10.34
N MET A 441 37.50 24.15 -10.60
CA MET A 441 36.59 23.98 -11.73
C MET A 441 35.18 23.80 -11.14
N TYR A 442 34.30 24.74 -11.45
CA TYR A 442 32.89 24.68 -11.14
C TYR A 442 32.15 24.38 -12.45
N ASP A 443 31.57 23.19 -12.54
CA ASP A 443 30.52 22.87 -13.51
C ASP A 443 29.43 22.13 -12.74
N VAL A 444 28.23 22.69 -12.76
CA VAL A 444 27.06 22.13 -12.08
C VAL A 444 26.23 21.38 -13.12
N THR A 445 26.24 20.05 -13.02
CA THR A 445 25.26 19.20 -13.72
C THR A 445 24.12 18.84 -12.77
N PRO A 446 22.85 19.09 -13.14
CA PRO A 446 21.72 18.61 -12.36
C PRO A 446 21.54 17.11 -12.59
N ILE A 447 21.59 16.31 -11.52
CA ILE A 447 21.23 14.89 -11.58
C ILE A 447 19.71 14.79 -11.48
N ALA A 448 19.07 14.39 -12.57
CA ALA A 448 17.67 13.99 -12.57
C ALA A 448 17.50 12.62 -11.92
N TYR A 449 16.43 12.43 -11.16
CA TYR A 449 15.98 11.11 -10.73
C TYR A 449 15.40 10.36 -11.94
N GLU A 450 15.89 9.16 -12.21
CA GLU A 450 15.16 8.14 -12.97
C GLU A 450 14.89 6.92 -12.09
N ASP A 451 13.63 6.49 -12.08
CA ASP A 451 13.23 5.17 -11.61
C ASP A 451 13.83 4.10 -12.52
N TYR A 452 14.40 3.02 -11.97
CA TYR A 452 14.28 1.69 -12.59
C TYR A 452 14.31 0.54 -11.57
N SER A 453 13.74 -0.59 -12.02
CA SER A 453 13.25 -1.72 -11.22
C SER A 453 14.33 -2.65 -10.63
N PRO A 454 13.94 -3.56 -9.69
CA PRO A 454 14.87 -4.39 -8.95
C PRO A 454 15.12 -5.75 -9.62
N ASP A 455 16.40 -6.12 -9.74
CA ASP A 455 16.84 -7.51 -9.81
C ASP A 455 18.14 -7.64 -9.01
N ASP A 456 18.01 -8.04 -7.74
CA ASP A 456 18.91 -9.02 -7.11
C ASP A 456 18.36 -9.41 -5.71
N LYS A 457 18.31 -10.72 -5.45
CA LYS A 457 17.94 -11.32 -4.15
C LYS A 457 19.02 -12.32 -3.71
N PRO A 458 19.13 -12.65 -2.41
CA PRO A 458 20.36 -12.32 -1.70
C PRO A 458 21.23 -13.53 -1.37
N LEU A 459 22.49 -13.26 -1.02
CA LEU A 459 23.35 -14.22 -0.32
C LEU A 459 23.52 -13.86 1.15
N VAL A 460 23.05 -14.81 1.96
CA VAL A 460 23.05 -14.87 3.43
C VAL A 460 24.48 -14.80 4.01
N THR A 461 24.66 -14.06 5.11
CA THR A 461 25.24 -14.62 6.36
C THR A 461 25.07 -13.66 7.55
N LEU A 462 24.22 -14.03 8.52
CA LEU A 462 24.34 -13.50 9.87
C LEU A 462 25.52 -14.20 10.56
N ILE A 463 26.52 -13.45 11.01
CA ILE A 463 27.43 -13.89 12.07
C ILE A 463 27.08 -13.11 13.33
N LYS A 464 26.40 -13.79 14.24
CA LYS A 464 26.04 -13.31 15.57
C LYS A 464 27.23 -13.55 16.50
N THR A 465 28.08 -12.56 16.72
CA THR A 465 29.08 -12.64 17.79
C THR A 465 28.38 -12.54 19.14
N LYS A 466 28.67 -13.51 19.99
CA LYS A 466 28.14 -13.65 21.35
C LYS A 466 29.33 -13.67 22.30
N ASP A 467 29.23 -12.89 23.36
CA ASP A 467 30.00 -12.91 24.61
C ASP A 467 31.54 -13.09 24.52
N LEU A 468 32.26 -11.98 24.76
CA LEU A 468 33.46 -11.93 25.63
C LEU A 468 33.78 -10.49 26.05
#